data_AF-F7LV27-F1
#
_entry.id   AF-F7LV27-F1
#
_cell.length_a   1.000
_cell.length_b   1.000
_cell.length_c   1.000
_cell.angle_alpha   90.00
_cell.angle_beta   90.00
_cell.angle_gamma   90.00
#
_symmetry.space_group_name_H-M   'P 1'
#
loop_
_entity.id
_entity.type
_entity.pdbx_description
1 polymer ?
#
loop_
_entity_poly.entity_id
_entity_poly.type
_entity_poly.pdbx_seq_one_letter_code
_entity_poly.pdbx_strand_id
1 'polypeptide(L)'
;MTCLVRTGRTASGRWPATYVPCDESAVSELKRYASFIATSNHSDLLSDPSGSRRFICINITGRIRNDAVINYLQLYAQVAQELREGERFYFSPEEEAVLMENNQEFELQTPVGHLFQQYFRSVDKGESAKRCSLSIFWGAYKRKVVLNCRLRR
;
A
#
# COMPACT_ATOMS: atom_id res chain seq x y z
N MET A 1 -9.96 1.83 -9.96
CA MET A 1 -9.56 3.21 -9.59
C MET A 1 -9.18 3.98 -10.85
N THR A 2 -9.52 5.26 -10.96
CA THR A 2 -9.27 6.08 -12.16
C THR A 2 -7.99 6.91 -12.01
N CYS A 3 -7.05 6.76 -12.95
CA CYS A 3 -5.83 7.56 -12.98
C CYS A 3 -6.01 8.78 -13.88
N LEU A 4 -5.64 9.96 -13.38
CA LEU A 4 -5.65 11.22 -14.15
C LEU A 4 -4.44 11.25 -15.10
N VAL A 5 -4.64 10.99 -16.39
CA VAL A 5 -3.58 11.17 -17.39
C VAL A 5 -3.70 12.58 -17.96
N ARG A 6 -2.68 13.41 -17.72
CA ARG A 6 -2.63 14.81 -18.18
C ARG A 6 -2.08 14.87 -19.60
N THR A 7 -2.93 14.72 -20.61
CA THR A 7 -2.55 14.99 -22.01
C THR A 7 -2.77 16.47 -22.35
N GLY A 8 -1.96 17.01 -23.26
CA GLY A 8 -1.61 18.43 -23.39
C GLY A 8 -2.74 19.43 -23.67
N ARG A 9 -2.35 20.73 -23.70
CA ARG A 9 -3.25 21.89 -23.82
C ARG A 9 -4.07 21.87 -25.13
N THR A 10 -5.38 22.01 -25.01
CA THR A 10 -6.27 22.43 -26.10
C THR A 10 -6.44 23.95 -26.11
N ALA A 11 -6.71 24.52 -27.30
CA ALA A 11 -6.79 25.96 -27.55
C ALA A 11 -7.90 26.72 -26.77
N SER A 12 -8.81 26.01 -26.09
CA SER A 12 -9.95 26.58 -25.36
C SER A 12 -9.69 26.81 -23.86
N GLY A 13 -8.46 26.57 -23.37
CA GLY A 13 -8.09 26.82 -21.97
C GLY A 13 -8.79 25.94 -20.93
N ARG A 14 -9.62 24.99 -21.35
CA ARG A 14 -10.35 24.06 -20.49
C ARG A 14 -9.77 22.66 -20.67
N TRP A 15 -9.22 22.10 -19.60
CA TRP A 15 -8.70 20.73 -19.58
C TRP A 15 -9.87 19.74 -19.57
N PRO A 16 -10.09 18.93 -20.62
CA PRO A 16 -11.00 17.81 -20.50
C PRO A 16 -10.36 16.78 -19.56
N ALA A 17 -10.97 16.54 -18.40
CA ALA A 17 -10.61 15.40 -17.58
C ALA A 17 -11.13 14.13 -18.27
N THR A 18 -10.37 13.59 -19.23
CA THR A 18 -10.65 12.28 -19.80
C THR A 18 -10.30 11.22 -18.78
N TYR A 19 -11.32 10.67 -18.14
CA TYR A 19 -11.20 9.50 -17.29
C TYR A 19 -11.02 8.27 -18.18
N VAL A 20 -9.81 7.72 -18.20
CA VAL A 20 -9.59 6.40 -18.80
C VAL A 20 -10.01 5.36 -17.75
N PRO A 21 -10.99 4.48 -18.04
CA PRO A 21 -11.29 3.37 -17.17
C PRO A 21 -10.05 2.47 -17.09
N CYS A 22 -9.51 2.25 -15.88
CA CYS A 22 -8.54 1.19 -15.66
C CYS A 22 -9.28 -0.13 -15.81
N ASP A 23 -9.15 -0.75 -16.99
CA ASP A 23 -9.64 -2.09 -17.22
C ASP A 23 -8.72 -3.08 -16.50
N GLU A 24 -9.20 -3.67 -15.40
CA GLU A 24 -8.44 -4.63 -14.59
C GLU A 24 -8.06 -5.88 -15.40
N SER A 25 -8.85 -6.21 -16.43
CA SER A 25 -8.60 -7.34 -17.33
C SER A 25 -7.35 -7.12 -18.19
N ALA A 26 -7.09 -5.90 -18.66
CA ALA A 26 -5.93 -5.56 -19.46
C ALA A 26 -4.60 -5.64 -18.67
N VAL A 27 -4.66 -5.49 -17.34
CA VAL A 27 -3.50 -5.61 -16.45
C VAL A 27 -3.06 -7.07 -16.29
N SER A 28 -3.96 -8.03 -16.53
CA SER A 28 -3.67 -9.47 -16.41
C SER A 28 -2.87 -10.02 -17.60
N GLU A 29 -3.01 -9.43 -18.79
CA GLU A 29 -2.39 -9.95 -20.03
C GLU A 29 -1.02 -9.33 -20.36
N LEU A 30 -0.66 -8.21 -19.73
CA LEU A 30 0.63 -7.57 -19.95
C LEU A 30 1.74 -8.28 -19.15
N LYS A 31 2.72 -8.82 -19.87
CA LYS A 31 3.99 -9.29 -19.29
C LYS A 31 4.65 -8.12 -18.54
N ARG A 32 4.99 -8.34 -17.27
CA ARG A 32 5.61 -7.33 -16.41
C ARG A 32 7.09 -7.20 -16.76
N TYR A 33 7.42 -6.22 -17.58
CA TYR A 33 8.81 -5.96 -18.01
C TYR A 33 9.52 -4.87 -17.20
N ALA A 34 8.78 -4.08 -16.41
CA ALA A 34 9.31 -2.92 -15.70
C ALA A 34 8.99 -2.98 -14.21
N SER A 35 10.00 -2.69 -13.40
CA SER A 35 9.89 -2.44 -11.97
C SER A 35 10.08 -0.95 -11.73
N PHE A 36 9.25 -0.36 -10.87
CA PHE A 36 9.36 1.05 -10.51
C PHE A 36 9.92 1.17 -9.11
N ILE A 37 10.81 2.14 -8.92
CA ILE A 37 11.34 2.52 -7.61
C ILE A 37 10.89 3.95 -7.35
N ALA A 38 10.24 4.16 -6.22
CA ALA A 38 9.80 5.48 -5.76
C ALA A 38 10.24 5.66 -4.31
N THR A 39 10.51 6.90 -3.94
CA THR A 39 10.81 7.29 -2.56
C THR A 39 9.67 8.16 -2.05
N SER A 40 9.25 7.92 -0.81
CA SER A 40 8.20 8.68 -0.14
C SER A 40 8.54 8.81 1.33
N ASN A 41 8.09 9.92 1.93
CA ASN A 41 8.19 10.15 3.37
C ASN A 41 6.96 9.64 4.13
N HIS A 42 5.95 9.13 3.41
CA HIS A 42 4.71 8.61 3.98
C HIS A 42 4.73 7.08 3.98
N SER A 43 4.22 6.48 5.05
CA SER A 43 3.95 5.05 5.16
C SER A 43 2.75 4.60 4.32
N ASP A 44 1.82 5.52 4.05
CA ASP A 44 0.50 5.20 3.53
C ASP A 44 0.49 5.08 1.98
N LEU A 45 1.24 4.12 1.46
CA LEU A 45 1.50 3.98 0.03
C LEU A 45 0.61 2.94 -0.66
N LEU A 46 0.24 1.89 0.06
CA LEU A 46 -0.43 0.74 -0.53
C LEU A 46 -1.94 0.85 -0.34
N SER A 47 -2.67 1.08 -1.44
CA SER A 47 -4.14 1.19 -1.44
C SER A 47 -4.88 -0.11 -1.75
N ASP A 48 -4.16 -1.15 -2.21
CA ASP A 48 -4.78 -2.39 -2.70
C ASP A 48 -4.79 -3.48 -1.60
N PRO A 49 -5.96 -3.78 -1.01
CA PRO A 49 -6.09 -4.80 0.04
C PRO A 49 -5.98 -6.24 -0.50
N SER A 50 -5.97 -6.45 -1.82
CA SER A 50 -6.05 -7.80 -2.43
C SER A 50 -4.69 -8.45 -2.72
N GLY A 51 -3.58 -7.71 -2.61
CA GLY A 51 -2.28 -8.31 -2.88
C GLY A 51 -1.13 -7.32 -2.99
N SER A 52 -0.54 -6.99 -1.85
CA SER A 52 0.71 -6.22 -1.76
C SER A 52 1.96 -7.02 -2.19
N ARG A 53 1.82 -8.27 -2.65
CA ARG A 53 2.95 -9.15 -3.06
C ARG A 53 3.86 -8.61 -4.18
N ARG A 54 3.45 -7.53 -4.86
CA ARG A 54 4.23 -6.89 -5.94
C ARG A 54 4.99 -5.65 -5.48
N PHE A 55 4.87 -5.31 -4.20
CA PHE A 55 5.53 -4.17 -3.59
C PHE A 55 6.55 -4.67 -2.58
N ILE A 56 7.68 -3.97 -2.51
CA ILE A 56 8.69 -4.18 -1.49
C ILE A 56 8.83 -2.84 -0.79
N CYS A 57 8.15 -2.71 0.36
CA CYS A 57 8.22 -1.50 1.16
C CYS A 57 9.39 -1.60 2.15
N ILE A 58 10.35 -0.68 2.02
CA ILE A 58 11.52 -0.63 2.88
C ILE A 58 11.47 0.67 3.67
N ASN A 59 11.33 0.56 4.99
CA ASN A 59 11.43 1.72 5.87
C ASN A 59 12.90 2.06 6.10
N ILE A 60 13.33 3.25 5.68
CA ILE A 60 14.69 3.75 5.93
C ILE A 60 14.60 4.79 7.06
N THR A 61 14.98 4.37 8.27
CA THR A 61 14.99 5.25 9.46
C THR A 61 16.26 6.09 9.58
N GLY A 62 17.35 5.66 8.93
CA GLY A 62 18.65 6.32 8.97
C GLY A 62 18.86 7.34 7.85
N ARG A 63 19.86 8.21 8.03
CA ARG A 63 20.30 9.12 6.97
C ARG A 63 20.99 8.30 5.86
N ILE A 64 20.51 8.44 4.64
CA ILE A 64 21.13 7.82 3.46
C ILE A 64 22.49 8.49 3.21
N ARG A 65 23.55 7.69 3.22
CA ARG A 65 24.92 8.09 2.89
C ARG A 65 25.11 8.00 1.38
N ASN A 66 25.09 9.16 0.71
CA ASN A 66 25.26 9.26 -0.75
C ASN A 66 26.72 9.45 -1.18
N ASP A 67 27.65 9.46 -0.23
CA ASP A 67 29.08 9.67 -0.40
C ASP A 67 29.84 8.40 -0.80
N ALA A 68 29.21 7.23 -0.66
CA ALA A 68 29.81 5.98 -1.08
C ALA A 68 29.83 5.86 -2.62
N VAL A 69 31.03 5.73 -3.20
CA VAL A 69 31.19 5.38 -4.61
C VAL A 69 30.92 3.90 -4.77
N ILE A 70 29.79 3.55 -5.36
CA ILE A 70 29.43 2.15 -5.66
C ILE A 70 30.10 1.77 -6.98
N ASN A 71 30.88 0.68 -6.98
CA ASN A 71 31.45 0.12 -8.20
C ASN A 71 30.39 -0.70 -8.97
N TYR A 72 29.65 -0.03 -9.84
CA TYR A 72 28.60 -0.65 -10.65
C TYR A 72 29.12 -1.77 -11.57
N LEU A 73 30.34 -1.65 -12.10
CA LEU A 73 30.90 -2.66 -13.00
C LEU A 73 31.10 -3.99 -12.30
N GLN A 74 31.69 -3.96 -11.10
CA GLN A 74 31.86 -5.17 -10.30
C GLN A 74 30.51 -5.74 -9.87
N LEU A 75 29.59 -4.89 -9.42
CA LEU A 75 28.26 -5.31 -8.99
C LEU A 75 27.52 -6.04 -10.12
N TYR A 76 27.53 -5.49 -11.33
CA TYR A 76 26.92 -6.16 -12.49
C TYR A 76 27.66 -7.42 -12.90
N ALA A 77 28.99 -7.46 -12.79
CA ALA A 77 29.76 -8.66 -13.09
C ALA A 77 29.39 -9.82 -12.15
N GLN A 78 29.21 -9.53 -10.85
CA GLN A 78 28.78 -10.50 -9.84
C GLN A 78 27.36 -11.00 -10.13
N VAL A 79 26.39 -10.10 -10.32
CA VAL A 79 25.00 -10.49 -10.64
C VAL A 79 24.93 -11.33 -11.91
N ALA A 80 25.69 -10.96 -12.95
CA ALA A 80 25.74 -11.75 -14.19
C ALA A 80 26.35 -13.14 -13.98
N GLN A 81 27.25 -13.31 -13.02
CA GLN A 81 27.80 -14.61 -12.67
C GLN A 81 26.81 -15.47 -11.88
N GLU A 82 26.19 -14.92 -10.84
CA GLU A 82 25.17 -15.62 -10.03
C GLU A 82 24.00 -16.09 -10.90
N LEU A 83 23.56 -15.25 -11.86
CA LEU A 83 22.55 -15.64 -12.84
C LEU A 83 23.00 -16.79 -13.76
N ARG A 84 24.28 -16.86 -14.12
CA ARG A 84 24.84 -17.98 -14.91
C ARG A 84 24.95 -19.26 -14.10
N GLU A 85 25.22 -19.14 -12.80
CA GLU A 85 25.28 -20.27 -11.86
C GLU A 85 23.88 -20.84 -11.56
N GLY A 86 22.82 -20.15 -11.99
CA GLY A 86 21.44 -20.60 -11.84
C GLY A 86 20.85 -20.25 -10.47
N GLU A 87 21.44 -19.28 -9.79
CA GLU A 87 20.93 -18.79 -8.51
C GLU A 87 19.49 -18.29 -8.64
N ARG A 88 18.74 -18.47 -7.56
CA ARG A 88 17.31 -18.20 -7.55
C ARG A 88 17.07 -16.68 -7.55
N PHE A 89 16.42 -16.18 -8.61
CA PHE A 89 16.11 -14.76 -8.80
C PHE A 89 14.66 -14.38 -8.45
N TYR A 90 13.87 -15.30 -7.89
CA TYR A 90 12.46 -15.11 -7.53
C TYR A 90 12.21 -15.59 -6.10
N PHE A 91 11.28 -14.95 -5.39
CA PHE A 91 10.97 -15.31 -4.00
C PHE A 91 10.26 -16.66 -3.89
N SER A 92 10.38 -17.29 -2.72
CA SER A 92 9.56 -18.44 -2.33
C SER A 92 8.21 -18.02 -1.77
N PRO A 93 7.21 -18.92 -1.76
CA PRO A 93 5.92 -18.61 -1.13
C PRO A 93 6.07 -18.17 0.33
N GLU A 94 7.04 -18.72 1.04
CA GLU A 94 7.36 -18.35 2.42
C GLU A 94 7.96 -16.94 2.50
N GLU A 95 8.89 -16.60 1.60
CA GLU A 95 9.46 -15.24 1.50
C GLU A 95 8.42 -14.21 1.07
N GLU A 96 7.52 -14.57 0.15
CA GLU A 96 6.37 -13.76 -0.24
C GLU A 96 5.46 -13.48 0.96
N ALA A 97 5.24 -14.45 1.84
CA ALA A 97 4.43 -14.26 3.06
C ALA A 97 5.09 -13.27 4.03
N VAL A 98 6.41 -13.35 4.21
CA VAL A 98 7.16 -12.38 5.03
C VAL A 98 7.10 -10.98 4.42
N LEU A 99 7.21 -10.87 3.09
CA LEU A 99 7.05 -9.59 2.39
C LEU A 99 5.64 -9.02 2.59
N MET A 100 4.60 -9.85 2.52
CA MET A 100 3.22 -9.43 2.76
C MET A 100 3.01 -8.93 4.20
N GLU A 101 3.58 -9.62 5.18
CA GLU A 101 3.53 -9.21 6.59
C GLU A 101 4.21 -7.84 6.80
N ASN A 102 5.41 -7.65 6.25
CA ASN A 102 6.12 -6.38 6.33
C ASN A 102 5.37 -5.24 5.61
N ASN A 103 4.70 -5.54 4.50
CA ASN A 103 3.95 -4.55 3.75
C ASN A 103 2.67 -4.09 4.47
N GLN A 104 2.18 -4.85 5.46
CA GLN A 104 0.95 -4.54 6.19
C GLN A 104 1.02 -3.17 6.90
N GLU A 105 2.21 -2.76 7.35
CA GLU A 105 2.42 -1.45 7.98
C GLU A 105 2.25 -0.28 6.99
N PHE A 106 2.40 -0.53 5.70
CA PHE A 106 2.31 0.47 4.63
C PHE A 106 0.94 0.49 3.93
N GLU A 107 0.03 -0.40 4.36
CA GLU A 107 -1.32 -0.47 3.84
C GLU A 107 -2.17 0.67 4.39
N LEU A 108 -2.83 1.38 3.46
CA LEU A 108 -3.80 2.41 3.76
C LEU A 108 -4.95 1.80 4.56
N GLN A 109 -5.00 2.16 5.83
CA GLN A 109 -6.12 1.84 6.69
C GLN A 109 -7.37 2.52 6.15
N THR A 110 -8.36 1.72 5.74
CA THR A 110 -9.63 2.25 5.27
C THR A 110 -10.26 3.16 6.33
N PRO A 111 -10.99 4.22 5.94
CA PRO A 111 -11.63 5.13 6.90
C PRO A 111 -12.53 4.41 7.90
N VAL A 112 -13.16 3.32 7.45
CA VAL A 112 -14.00 2.44 8.28
C VAL A 112 -13.15 1.66 9.29
N GLY A 113 -11.99 1.15 8.88
CA GLY A 113 -11.04 0.46 9.77
C GLY A 113 -10.52 1.39 10.87
N HIS A 114 -10.10 2.61 10.52
CA HIS A 114 -9.73 3.65 11.48
C HIS A 114 -10.85 3.94 12.48
N LEU A 115 -12.07 4.08 11.98
CA LEU A 115 -13.23 4.31 12.82
C LEU A 115 -13.48 3.13 13.76
N PHE A 116 -13.35 1.89 13.28
CA PHE A 116 -13.45 0.69 14.10
C PHE A 116 -12.43 0.69 15.24
N GLN A 117 -11.17 0.99 14.96
CA GLN A 117 -10.11 1.07 15.99
C GLN A 117 -10.37 2.16 17.04
N GLN A 118 -11.08 3.25 16.70
CA GLN A 118 -11.50 4.26 17.69
C GLN A 118 -12.55 3.75 18.67
N TYR A 119 -13.39 2.79 18.26
CA TYR A 119 -14.47 2.26 19.09
C TYR A 119 -14.12 0.95 19.78
N PHE A 120 -13.18 0.19 19.22
CA PHE A 120 -12.85 -1.16 19.66
C PHE A 120 -11.34 -1.27 19.86
N ARG A 121 -10.97 -1.75 21.04
CA ARG A 121 -9.60 -2.11 21.38
C ARG A 121 -9.48 -3.62 21.45
N SER A 122 -8.32 -4.15 21.06
CA SER A 122 -7.93 -5.52 21.36
C SER A 122 -7.98 -5.78 22.87
N VAL A 123 -8.47 -6.96 23.25
CA VAL A 123 -8.61 -7.37 24.66
C VAL A 123 -7.22 -7.71 25.21
N ASP A 124 -6.85 -7.15 26.36
CA ASP A 124 -5.58 -7.48 27.02
C ASP A 124 -5.64 -8.88 27.68
N LYS A 125 -4.48 -9.50 27.93
CA LYS A 125 -4.38 -10.83 28.57
C LYS A 125 -5.01 -10.81 29.97
N GLY A 126 -6.22 -11.35 30.10
CA GLY A 126 -6.95 -11.48 31.37
C GLY A 126 -8.35 -10.86 31.37
N GLU A 127 -8.71 -10.10 30.33
CA GLU A 127 -10.05 -9.53 30.19
C GLU A 127 -10.99 -10.47 29.42
N SER A 128 -12.28 -10.46 29.76
CA SER A 128 -13.29 -11.26 29.06
C SER A 128 -13.64 -10.65 27.70
N ALA A 129 -13.27 -11.32 26.62
CA ALA A 129 -13.63 -10.89 25.28
C ALA A 129 -15.14 -11.04 25.02
N LYS A 130 -15.80 -9.94 24.66
CA LYS A 130 -17.20 -9.95 24.22
C LYS A 130 -17.27 -10.02 22.70
N ARG A 131 -18.06 -10.97 22.17
CA ARG A 131 -18.29 -11.08 20.73
C ARG A 131 -18.99 -9.82 20.22
N CYS A 132 -18.31 -9.05 19.38
CA CYS A 132 -18.89 -7.88 18.73
C CYS A 132 -19.50 -8.28 17.39
N SER A 133 -20.81 -8.13 17.27
CA SER A 133 -21.53 -8.24 16.00
C SER A 133 -21.65 -6.88 15.32
N LEU A 134 -21.91 -6.89 14.01
CA LEU A 134 -22.11 -5.67 13.22
C LEU A 134 -23.25 -4.78 13.77
N SER A 135 -24.26 -5.38 14.42
CA SER A 135 -25.32 -4.65 15.12
C SER A 135 -24.81 -3.86 16.33
N ILE A 136 -23.89 -4.44 17.10
CA ILE A 136 -23.29 -3.77 18.26
C ILE A 136 -22.41 -2.60 17.79
N PHE A 137 -21.63 -2.82 16.73
CA PHE A 137 -20.83 -1.79 16.07
C PHE A 137 -21.70 -0.61 15.60
N TRP A 138 -22.74 -0.89 14.83
CA TRP A 138 -23.63 0.13 14.30
C TRP A 138 -24.41 0.88 15.38
N GLY A 139 -24.81 0.18 16.45
CA GLY A 139 -25.45 0.78 17.62
C GLY A 139 -24.53 1.75 18.38
N ALA A 140 -23.26 1.39 18.57
CA ALA A 140 -22.26 2.29 19.17
C ALA A 140 -21.98 3.52 18.29
N TYR A 141 -21.84 3.32 16.98
CA TYR A 141 -21.64 4.39 16.02
C TYR A 141 -22.78 5.40 16.02
N LYS A 142 -24.03 4.93 15.89
CA LYS A 142 -25.22 5.81 15.90
C LYS A 142 -25.34 6.64 17.17
N ARG A 143 -25.10 6.04 18.34
CA ARG A 143 -25.20 6.76 19.63
C ARG A 143 -24.26 7.97 19.67
N LYS A 144 -23.02 7.84 19.18
CA LYS A 144 -22.01 8.90 19.24
C LYS A 144 -22.16 9.94 18.13
N VAL A 145 -22.54 9.54 16.91
CA VAL A 145 -22.88 10.50 15.83
C VAL A 145 -24.07 11.36 16.22
N VAL A 146 -25.10 10.78 16.84
CA VAL A 146 -26.26 11.53 17.34
C VAL A 146 -25.87 12.46 18.50
N LEU A 147 -24.88 12.09 19.33
CA LEU A 147 -24.34 12.95 20.38
C LEU A 147 -23.47 14.10 19.83
N ASN A 148 -22.66 13.88 18.79
CA ASN A 148 -21.81 14.90 18.17
C ASN A 148 -22.56 15.81 17.18
N CYS A 149 -23.64 15.33 16.56
CA CYS A 149 -24.52 16.12 15.69
C CYS A 149 -25.64 16.84 16.47
N ARG A 150 -25.65 16.79 17.81
CA ARG A 150 -26.45 17.73 18.61
C ARG A 150 -25.86 19.12 18.34
N LEU A 151 -26.54 19.84 17.46
CA LEU A 151 -26.25 21.20 16.98
C LEU A 151 -25.41 21.99 17.99
N ARG A 152 -24.24 22.46 17.54
CA ARG A 152 -23.73 23.76 18.01
C ARG A 152 -24.91 24.72 17.86
N ARG A 153 -25.55 25.06 18.98
CA ARG A 153 -26.39 26.25 19.05
C ARG A 153 -25.51 27.47 18.87
#